data_AF-X1B744-F1
#
_entry.id   AF-X1B744-F1
#
_cell.length_a   1.000
_cell.length_b   1.000
_cell.length_c   1.000
_cell.angle_alpha   90.00
_cell.angle_beta   90.00
_cell.angle_gamma   90.00
#
_symmetry.space_group_name_H-M   'P 1'
#
loop_
_entity.id
_entity.type
_entity.pdbx_description
1 polymer ?
#
loop_
_entity_poly.entity_id
_entity_poly.type
_entity_poly.pdbx_seq_one_letter_code
_entity_poly.pdbx_strand_id
1 'polypeptide(L)'
;MLKQISIFLPNQPGVLAKFTKILMDKQINMRAITVAETADYGILRIVVDKTDKAVEILKKENYLLSLTDVIAVNIPDKPGALHEIAEFLGNNNVNIEYIY
;
A
#
# COMPACT_ATOMS: atom_id res chain seq x y z
N MET A 1 11.05 9.77 -2.99
CA MET A 1 10.28 8.67 -3.61
C MET A 1 9.13 8.30 -2.70
N LEU A 2 8.00 7.87 -3.28
CA LEU A 2 6.84 7.42 -2.52
C LEU A 2 7.14 6.03 -1.94
N LYS A 3 6.75 5.79 -0.70
CA LYS A 3 6.97 4.52 -0.01
C LYS A 3 5.65 3.87 0.37
N GLN A 4 5.51 2.61 -0.02
CA GLN A 4 4.48 1.70 0.47
C GLN A 4 4.96 1.06 1.77
N ILE A 5 4.05 0.96 2.74
CA ILE A 5 4.25 0.16 3.96
C ILE A 5 3.54 -1.17 3.74
N SER A 6 4.27 -2.28 3.90
CA SER A 6 3.71 -3.63 3.88
C SER A 6 3.67 -4.14 5.32
N ILE A 7 2.49 -4.53 5.81
CA ILE A 7 2.24 -4.96 7.19
C ILE A 7 1.66 -6.37 7.18
N PHE A 8 2.19 -7.24 8.01
CA PHE A 8 1.61 -8.57 8.22
C PHE A 8 0.43 -8.48 9.20
N LEU A 9 -0.76 -8.88 8.76
CA LEU A 9 -1.97 -8.89 9.58
C LEU A 9 -2.66 -10.26 9.58
N PRO A 10 -3.11 -10.76 10.75
CA PRO A 10 -4.01 -11.92 10.81
C PRO A 10 -5.28 -11.68 10.01
N ASN A 11 -5.69 -12.68 9.21
CA ASN A 11 -6.94 -12.60 8.47
C ASN A 11 -8.12 -12.94 9.39
N GLN A 12 -8.53 -11.97 10.21
CA GLN A 12 -9.62 -12.15 11.18
C GLN A 12 -10.52 -10.91 11.27
N PRO A 13 -11.82 -11.09 11.57
CA PRO A 13 -12.74 -9.98 11.77
C PRO A 13 -12.22 -8.96 12.80
N GLY A 14 -12.30 -7.67 12.44
CA GLY A 14 -11.93 -6.55 13.31
C GLY A 14 -10.43 -6.24 13.39
N VAL A 15 -9.53 -7.09 12.87
CA VAL A 15 -8.08 -6.80 12.86
C VAL A 15 -7.77 -5.54 12.07
N LEU A 16 -8.34 -5.39 10.87
CA LEU A 16 -8.15 -4.18 10.07
C LEU A 16 -8.68 -2.93 10.79
N ALA A 17 -9.83 -3.03 11.49
CA ALA A 17 -10.39 -1.91 12.23
C ALA A 17 -9.48 -1.46 13.40
N LYS A 18 -8.88 -2.42 14.12
CA LYS A 18 -7.89 -2.11 15.16
C LYS A 18 -6.65 -1.43 14.57
N PHE A 19 -6.17 -1.93 13.43
CA PHE A 19 -5.04 -1.34 12.72
C PHE A 19 -5.33 0.09 12.25
N THR A 20 -6.45 0.33 11.56
CA THR A 20 -6.78 1.66 11.02
C THR A 20 -7.07 2.68 12.12
N LYS A 21 -7.57 2.24 13.28
CA LYS A 21 -7.73 3.11 14.46
C LYS A 21 -6.42 3.75 14.90
N ILE A 22 -5.30 3.02 14.84
CA ILE A 22 -3.97 3.57 15.20
C ILE A 22 -3.61 4.74 14.29
N LEU A 23 -3.86 4.62 12.99
CA LEU A 23 -3.60 5.68 12.02
C LEU A 23 -4.54 6.88 12.23
N MET A 24 -5.83 6.60 12.47
CA MET A 24 -6.85 7.62 12.75
C MET A 24 -6.49 8.45 13.99
N ASP A 25 -6.17 7.79 15.11
CA ASP A 25 -5.84 8.45 16.39
C ASP A 25 -4.58 9.35 16.27
N LYS A 26 -3.77 9.13 15.23
CA LYS A 26 -2.53 9.88 14.94
C LYS A 26 -2.68 10.84 13.76
N GLN A 27 -3.89 10.96 13.22
CA GLN A 27 -4.27 11.78 12.08
C GLN A 27 -3.38 11.50 10.85
N ILE A 28 -3.24 10.22 10.52
CA ILE A 28 -2.52 9.75 9.33
C ILE A 28 -3.58 9.26 8.34
N ASN A 29 -3.61 9.84 7.16
CA ASN A 29 -4.58 9.51 6.13
C ASN A 29 -4.01 8.45 5.18
N MET A 30 -4.80 7.43 4.86
CA MET A 30 -4.46 6.46 3.83
C MET A 30 -4.81 7.03 2.45
N ARG A 31 -3.90 6.85 1.49
CA ARG A 31 -4.05 7.29 0.09
C ARG A 31 -4.39 6.12 -0.83
N ALA A 32 -3.83 4.96 -0.54
CA ALA A 32 -4.11 3.72 -1.26
C ALA A 32 -3.95 2.53 -0.32
N ILE A 33 -4.68 1.45 -0.62
CA ILE A 33 -4.71 0.22 0.17
C ILE A 33 -4.94 -0.96 -0.75
N THR A 34 -4.18 -2.03 -0.54
CA THR A 34 -4.47 -3.35 -1.10
C THR A 34 -4.03 -4.43 -0.12
N VAL A 35 -4.60 -5.62 -0.25
CA VAL A 35 -4.22 -6.78 0.55
C VAL A 35 -3.72 -7.85 -0.42
N ALA A 36 -2.48 -8.28 -0.27
CA ALA A 36 -2.02 -9.52 -0.88
C ALA A 36 -2.39 -10.67 0.06
N GLU A 37 -3.41 -11.44 -0.32
CA GLU A 37 -4.00 -12.49 0.52
C GLU A 37 -3.25 -13.82 0.47
N THR A 38 -3.20 -14.49 1.61
CA THR A 38 -2.99 -15.94 1.76
C THR A 38 -4.04 -16.47 2.74
N ALA A 39 -4.25 -17.80 2.83
CA ALA A 39 -5.36 -18.38 3.59
C ALA A 39 -5.43 -17.90 5.07
N ASP A 40 -4.29 -17.82 5.75
CA ASP A 40 -4.24 -17.53 7.19
C ASP A 40 -3.86 -16.07 7.52
N TYR A 41 -3.20 -15.39 6.58
CA TYR A 41 -2.65 -14.04 6.80
C TYR A 41 -2.70 -13.18 5.53
N GLY A 42 -2.91 -11.88 5.70
CA GLY A 42 -2.83 -10.89 4.63
C GLY A 42 -1.59 -10.02 4.80
N ILE A 43 -0.91 -9.72 3.68
CA ILE A 43 0.03 -8.60 3.64
C ILE A 43 -0.77 -7.36 3.24
N LEU A 44 -1.07 -6.53 4.23
CA LEU A 44 -1.68 -5.23 4.02
C LEU A 44 -0.64 -4.28 3.46
N ARG A 45 -0.86 -3.77 2.25
CA ARG A 45 -0.03 -2.76 1.60
C ARG A 45 -0.76 -1.44 1.63
N ILE A 46 -0.15 -0.41 2.20
CA ILE A 46 -0.72 0.92 2.27
C ILE A 46 0.26 1.99 1.81
N VAL A 47 -0.29 3.04 1.21
CA VAL A 47 0.37 4.32 1.04
C VAL A 47 -0.34 5.33 1.92
N VAL A 48 0.41 6.10 2.69
CA VAL A 48 -0.14 7.12 3.62
C VAL A 48 0.44 8.49 3.33
N ASP A 49 -0.20 9.53 3.84
CA ASP A 49 0.26 10.91 3.70
C ASP A 49 1.50 11.24 4.57
N LYS A 50 1.76 10.45 5.62
CA LYS A 50 2.85 10.66 6.61
C LYS A 50 3.62 9.37 6.87
N THR A 51 4.34 8.86 5.86
CA THR A 51 4.97 7.53 5.90
C THR A 51 5.94 7.33 7.08
N ASP A 52 6.87 8.25 7.30
CA ASP A 52 7.87 8.07 8.37
C ASP A 52 7.23 8.04 9.76
N LYS A 53 6.24 8.92 9.99
CA LYS A 53 5.46 8.94 11.23
C LYS A 53 4.68 7.63 11.41
N ALA A 54 4.05 7.13 10.35
CA ALA A 54 3.32 5.86 10.39
C ALA A 54 4.24 4.68 10.74
N VAL A 55 5.41 4.61 10.11
CA VAL A 55 6.42 3.57 10.40
C VAL A 55 6.86 3.61 11.86
N GLU A 56 7.17 4.80 12.38
CA GLU A 56 7.58 4.96 13.78
C GLU A 56 6.50 4.46 14.76
N ILE A 57 5.24 4.85 14.54
CA ILE A 57 4.12 4.44 15.39
C ILE A 57 3.88 2.93 15.29
N LEU A 58 3.81 2.39 14.07
CA LEU A 58 3.54 0.97 13.85
C LEU A 58 4.64 0.09 14.46
N LYS A 59 5.91 0.51 14.41
CA LYS A 59 7.00 -0.17 15.12
C LYS A 59 6.83 -0.13 16.64
N LYS A 60 6.40 0.99 17.23
CA LYS A 60 6.11 1.11 18.67
C LYS A 60 4.95 0.20 19.10
N GLU A 61 3.98 -0.01 18.23
CA GLU A 61 2.86 -0.94 18.42
C GLU A 61 3.21 -2.40 18.07
N ASN A 62 4.51 -2.71 17.86
CA ASN A 62 5.04 -4.05 17.55
C ASN A 62 4.55 -4.68 16.24
N TYR A 63 4.14 -3.88 15.26
CA TYR A 63 3.85 -4.42 13.92
C TYR A 63 5.13 -4.81 13.18
N LEU A 64 5.09 -5.99 12.56
CA LEU A 64 6.07 -6.40 11.57
C LEU A 64 5.75 -5.73 10.24
N LEU A 65 6.68 -4.91 9.75
CA LEU A 65 6.51 -4.15 8.51
C LEU A 65 7.78 -4.10 7.67
N SER A 66 7.60 -3.87 6.37
CA SER A 66 8.66 -3.52 5.44
C SER A 66 8.26 -2.30 4.61
N LEU A 67 9.26 -1.64 4.02
CA LEU A 67 9.07 -0.51 3.12
C LEU A 67 9.46 -0.92 1.71
N THR A 68 8.67 -0.49 0.74
CA THR A 68 8.95 -0.67 -0.68
C THR A 68 8.78 0.64 -1.40
N ASP A 69 9.75 1.00 -2.22
CA ASP A 69 9.66 2.16 -3.09
C ASP A 69 8.66 1.89 -4.21
N VAL A 70 7.74 2.84 -4.43
CA VAL A 70 6.67 2.72 -5.44
C VAL A 70 6.52 4.03 -6.21
N ILE A 71 5.85 3.96 -7.36
CA ILE A 71 5.53 5.11 -8.19
C ILE A 71 4.01 5.27 -8.22
N ALA A 72 3.52 6.47 -7.90
CA ALA A 72 2.12 6.81 -8.11
C ALA A 72 1.98 7.52 -9.46
N VAL A 73 1.07 7.02 -10.29
CA VAL A 73 0.77 7.60 -11.61
C VAL A 73 -0.68 8.04 -11.62
N ASN A 74 -0.93 9.29 -12.02
CA ASN A 74 -2.29 9.77 -12.24
C ASN A 74 -2.70 9.42 -13.68
N ILE A 75 -3.84 8.74 -13.83
CA ILE A 75 -4.33 8.29 -15.13
C ILE A 75 -5.69 8.93 -15.43
N PRO A 76 -5.97 9.32 -16.69
CA PRO A 76 -7.30 9.79 -17.06
C PRO A 76 -8.36 8.72 -16.81
N ASP A 77 -9.54 9.13 -16.34
CA ASP A 77 -10.69 8.24 -16.16
C ASP A 77 -11.40 8.00 -17.50
N LYS A 78 -10.75 7.20 -18.36
CA LYS A 78 -11.26 6.78 -19.67
C LYS A 78 -10.78 5.36 -20.00
N PRO A 79 -11.55 4.59 -20.81
CA PRO A 79 -11.08 3.32 -21.35
C PRO A 79 -9.74 3.47 -22.07
N GLY A 80 -8.81 2.54 -21.83
CA GLY A 80 -7.49 2.50 -22.47
C GLY A 80 -6.39 3.33 -21.77
N ALA A 81 -6.70 4.18 -20.79
CA ALA A 81 -5.68 5.00 -20.12
C ALA A 81 -4.54 4.18 -19.48
N LEU A 82 -4.87 3.06 -18.81
CA LEU A 82 -3.87 2.15 -18.26
C LEU A 82 -3.08 1.41 -19.36
N HIS A 83 -3.73 1.10 -20.49
CA HIS A 83 -3.09 0.40 -21.60
C HIS A 83 -1.95 1.25 -22.20
N GLU A 84 -2.19 2.54 -22.43
CA GLU A 84 -1.15 3.48 -22.92
C GLU A 84 0.12 3.44 -22.04
N ILE A 85 -0.06 3.35 -20.71
CA ILE A 85 1.06 3.30 -19.74
C ILE A 85 1.73 1.93 -19.73
N ALA A 86 0.95 0.86 -19.67
CA ALA A 86 1.49 -0.50 -19.64
C ALA A 86 2.26 -0.83 -20.94
N GLU A 87 1.74 -0.40 -22.09
CA GLU A 87 2.39 -0.54 -23.39
C GLU A 87 3.71 0.25 -23.43
N PHE A 88 3.72 1.51 -22.98
CA PHE A 88 4.93 2.33 -22.93
C PHE A 88 6.02 1.67 -22.07
N LEU A 89 5.68 1.18 -20.87
CA LEU A 89 6.62 0.50 -19.98
C LEU A 89 7.13 -0.82 -20.60
N GLY A 90 6.23 -1.62 -21.17
CA GLY A 90 6.57 -2.87 -21.85
C GLY A 90 7.52 -2.68 -23.03
N ASN A 91 7.27 -1.67 -23.87
CA ASN A 91 8.13 -1.32 -25.02
C ASN A 91 9.53 -0.85 -24.59
N ASN A 92 9.70 -0.43 -23.33
CA ASN A 92 10.98 -0.04 -22.74
C ASN A 92 11.57 -1.11 -21.82
N ASN A 93 11.09 -2.36 -21.87
CA ASN A 93 11.52 -3.47 -21.02
C ASN A 93 11.41 -3.21 -19.51
N VAL A 94 10.43 -2.41 -19.10
CA VAL A 94 10.12 -2.16 -17.69
C VAL A 94 8.92 -3.01 -17.29
N ASN A 95 9.16 -4.02 -16.45
CA ASN A 95 8.08 -4.87 -15.93
C ASN A 95 7.28 -4.16 -14.83
N ILE A 96 5.98 -4.44 -14.77
CA ILE A 96 5.09 -4.04 -13.68
C ILE A 96 4.90 -5.26 -12.76
N GLU A 97 5.50 -5.24 -11.58
CA GLU A 97 5.37 -6.37 -10.64
C GLU A 97 3.97 -6.46 -10.03
N TYR A 98 3.37 -5.32 -9.69
CA TYR A 98 2.00 -5.20 -9.18
C TYR A 98 1.52 -3.75 -9.28
N ILE A 99 0.20 -3.57 -9.36
CA ILE A 99 -0.49 -2.27 -9.28
C ILE A 99 -1.78 -2.44 -8.47
N TYR A 100 -2.31 -1.32 -7.97
CA TYR A 100 -3.60 -1.21 -7.29
C TYR A 100 -4.15 0.20 -7.45
#